data_AF-A0A318YTS9-F1
#
_entry.id   AF-A0A318YTS9-F1
#
_cell.length_a   1.000
_cell.length_b   1.000
_cell.length_c   1.000
_cell.angle_alpha   90.00
_cell.angle_beta   90.00
_cell.angle_gamma   90.00
#
_symmetry.space_group_name_H-M   'P 1'
#
loop_
_entity.id
_entity.type
_entity.pdbx_description
1 polymer ?
#
loop_
_entity_poly.entity_id
_entity_poly.type
_entity_poly.pdbx_seq_one_letter_code
_entity_poly.pdbx_strand_id
1 'polypeptide(L)'
;MSHNILITGASGYLGGTLLARTKKSEYGNYGAEPIVLKVDDHETVTQTIIYREITIVYYLIDAYTAKHQPAFIRGLGEIRKKTGKDVHFLHTTMYFPRTSNHSNVYNPTVKIQIWPVCHISDTAELYLHILRKILLGEEIGDGKHGFFLAASGSVPWNKVYCAMAKALAKRGLVDDEDVVQADDQVLEKMGEALGVAPDEVQVLLGGRCMFTAEHGRRIGWEPMYPPQHILDVADDEVALIMKGLERGNKRPDIR
;
A
#
# COMPACT_ATOMS: atom_id res chain seq x y z
N MET A 1 26.29 8.85 6.35
CA MET A 1 27.05 7.57 6.24
C MET A 1 26.51 6.77 5.06
N SER A 2 27.28 5.83 4.48
CA SER A 2 26.78 5.00 3.37
C SER A 2 25.85 3.89 3.87
N HIS A 3 24.68 3.78 3.24
CA HIS A 3 23.66 2.76 3.51
C HIS A 3 23.39 1.94 2.25
N ASN A 4 23.25 0.62 2.40
CA ASN A 4 22.73 -0.26 1.36
C ASN A 4 21.25 -0.53 1.65
N ILE A 5 20.42 -0.34 0.63
CA ILE A 5 18.95 -0.35 0.74
C ILE A 5 18.40 -1.56 -0.02
N LEU A 6 17.57 -2.35 0.64
CA LEU A 6 16.80 -3.42 0.02
C LEU A 6 15.33 -2.98 -0.09
N ILE A 7 14.77 -3.05 -1.31
CA ILE A 7 13.34 -2.88 -1.55
C ILE A 7 12.77 -4.22 -1.96
N THR A 8 11.98 -4.86 -1.10
CA THR A 8 11.25 -6.06 -1.49
C THR A 8 10.02 -5.67 -2.34
N GLY A 9 9.59 -6.54 -3.25
CA GLY A 9 8.41 -6.25 -4.07
C GLY A 9 8.59 -5.08 -5.04
N ALA A 10 9.83 -4.79 -5.46
CA ALA A 10 10.14 -3.70 -6.38
C ALA A 10 9.49 -3.83 -7.78
N SER A 11 8.98 -5.02 -8.13
CA SER A 11 8.19 -5.27 -9.35
C SER A 11 6.68 -5.09 -9.13
N GLY A 12 6.23 -4.87 -7.89
CA GLY A 12 4.84 -4.60 -7.56
C GLY A 12 4.50 -3.12 -7.67
N TYR A 13 3.22 -2.78 -7.52
CA TYR A 13 2.70 -1.41 -7.68
C TYR A 13 3.43 -0.39 -6.78
N LEU A 14 3.45 -0.63 -5.47
CA LEU A 14 4.08 0.29 -4.52
C LEU A 14 5.61 0.27 -4.60
N GLY A 15 6.23 -0.91 -4.62
CA GLY A 15 7.69 -1.04 -4.70
C GLY A 15 8.28 -0.51 -6.00
N GLY A 16 7.59 -0.72 -7.13
CA GLY A 16 7.96 -0.19 -8.43
C GLY A 16 7.83 1.33 -8.49
N THR A 17 6.77 1.89 -7.93
CA THR A 17 6.59 3.34 -7.80
C THR A 17 7.72 3.96 -6.96
N LEU A 18 8.02 3.36 -5.80
CA LEU A 18 9.14 3.80 -4.95
C LEU A 18 10.46 3.75 -5.71
N LEU A 19 10.78 2.61 -6.34
CA LEU A 19 12.03 2.45 -7.11
C LEU A 19 12.17 3.45 -8.25
N ALA A 20 11.10 3.66 -9.03
CA ALA A 20 11.09 4.60 -10.14
C ALA A 20 11.35 6.04 -9.67
N ARG A 21 10.82 6.42 -8.51
CA ARG A 21 11.04 7.75 -7.91
C ARG A 21 12.42 7.89 -7.30
N THR A 22 12.96 6.85 -6.65
CA THR A 22 14.34 6.85 -6.13
C THR A 22 15.35 7.14 -7.24
N LYS A 23 15.18 6.55 -8.44
CA LYS A 23 16.06 6.79 -9.59
C LYS A 23 16.02 8.21 -10.15
N LYS A 24 14.91 8.93 -9.96
CA LYS A 24 14.71 10.30 -10.43
C LYS A 24 15.04 11.35 -9.36
N SER A 25 15.46 10.94 -8.17
CA SER A 25 15.65 11.86 -7.05
C SER A 25 16.90 12.74 -7.22
N GLU A 26 16.81 13.99 -6.74
CA GLU A 26 17.92 14.96 -6.74
C GLU A 26 19.11 14.53 -5.86
N TYR A 27 18.94 13.47 -5.07
CA TYR A 27 19.90 12.99 -4.07
C TYR A 27 20.78 11.83 -4.56
N GLY A 28 20.64 11.45 -5.84
CA GLY A 28 21.54 10.52 -6.51
C GLY A 28 20.84 9.63 -7.54
N ASN A 29 21.59 9.25 -8.58
CA ASN A 29 21.16 8.23 -9.53
C ASN A 29 21.53 6.84 -8.95
N TYR A 30 20.65 6.29 -8.11
CA TYR A 30 20.90 4.99 -7.50
C TYR A 30 20.82 3.88 -8.57
N GLY A 31 21.95 3.25 -8.87
CA GLY A 31 21.98 1.99 -9.59
C GLY A 31 21.24 0.92 -8.78
N ALA A 32 20.18 0.36 -9.34
CA ALA A 32 19.42 -0.70 -8.69
C ALA A 32 19.84 -2.06 -9.26
N GLU A 33 20.41 -2.91 -8.41
CA GLU A 33 20.74 -4.30 -8.74
C GLU A 33 19.54 -5.20 -8.38
N PRO A 34 18.98 -5.96 -9.34
CA PRO A 34 17.93 -6.92 -9.02
C PRO A 34 18.50 -8.10 -8.23
N ILE A 35 17.80 -8.49 -7.16
CA ILE A 35 18.13 -9.67 -6.37
C ILE A 35 16.95 -10.63 -6.41
N VAL A 36 17.20 -11.88 -6.81
CA VAL A 36 16.22 -12.96 -6.67
C VAL A 36 16.41 -13.61 -5.31
N LEU A 37 15.45 -13.39 -4.42
CA LEU A 37 15.50 -13.90 -3.05
C LEU A 37 14.20 -14.64 -2.73
N LYS A 38 14.31 -15.94 -2.43
CA LYS A 38 13.17 -16.73 -1.96
C LYS A 38 12.94 -16.44 -0.49
N VAL A 39 11.90 -15.70 -0.16
CA VAL A 39 11.66 -15.20 1.21
C VAL A 39 11.26 -16.28 2.21
N ASP A 40 10.82 -17.46 1.74
CA ASP A 40 10.63 -18.65 2.59
C ASP A 40 11.96 -19.23 3.11
N ASP A 41 13.08 -18.96 2.45
CA ASP A 41 14.40 -19.39 2.90
C ASP A 41 15.00 -18.33 3.83
N HIS A 42 14.63 -18.43 5.11
CA HIS A 42 15.02 -17.46 6.14
C HIS A 42 16.53 -17.38 6.36
N GLU A 43 17.25 -18.48 6.16
CA GLU A 43 18.71 -18.50 6.29
C GLU A 43 19.33 -17.70 5.14
N THR A 44 18.94 -18.00 3.90
CA THR A 44 19.42 -17.25 2.73
C THR A 44 19.05 -15.76 2.80
N VAL A 45 17.86 -15.41 3.29
CA VAL A 45 17.48 -14.01 3.55
C VAL A 45 18.45 -13.34 4.53
N THR A 46 18.71 -13.99 5.66
CA THR A 46 19.60 -13.46 6.70
C THR A 46 21.02 -13.28 6.15
N GLN A 47 21.56 -14.31 5.50
CA GLN A 47 22.90 -14.26 4.90
C GLN A 47 23.02 -13.22 3.78
N THR A 48 21.98 -13.03 2.98
CA THR A 48 21.97 -12.00 1.92
C THR A 48 22.08 -10.60 2.50
N ILE A 49 21.35 -10.31 3.59
CA ILE A 49 21.42 -9.01 4.29
C ILE A 49 22.83 -8.77 4.85
N ILE A 50 23.43 -9.80 5.45
CA ILE A 50 24.77 -9.73 6.02
C ILE A 50 25.83 -9.53 4.93
N TYR A 51 25.80 -10.37 3.88
CA TYR A 51 26.78 -10.36 2.80
C TYR A 51 26.78 -9.04 2.03
N ARG A 52 25.60 -8.47 1.76
CA ARG A 52 25.44 -7.21 1.04
C ARG A 52 25.48 -5.97 1.94
N GLU A 53 25.73 -6.14 3.24
CA GLU A 53 25.78 -5.06 4.23
C GLU A 53 24.54 -4.15 4.19
N ILE A 54 23.36 -4.77 4.00
CA ILE A 54 22.08 -4.05 3.93
C ILE A 54 21.78 -3.48 5.31
N THR A 55 21.52 -2.17 5.36
CA THR A 55 21.19 -1.44 6.59
C THR A 55 19.75 -0.93 6.60
N ILE A 56 19.10 -0.84 5.45
CA ILE A 56 17.72 -0.36 5.33
C ILE A 56 16.92 -1.37 4.52
N VAL A 57 15.80 -1.84 5.05
CA VAL A 57 14.87 -2.74 4.35
C VAL A 57 13.50 -2.07 4.24
N TYR A 58 13.04 -1.85 3.01
CA TYR A 58 11.63 -1.64 2.70
C TYR A 58 10.96 -2.99 2.46
N TYR A 59 10.16 -3.44 3.43
CA TYR A 59 9.43 -4.68 3.37
C TYR A 59 8.00 -4.44 2.85
N LEU A 60 7.79 -4.68 1.55
CA LEU A 60 6.57 -4.31 0.81
C LEU A 60 5.80 -5.52 0.25
N ILE A 61 6.10 -6.74 0.71
CA ILE A 61 5.62 -8.00 0.08
C ILE A 61 4.59 -8.79 0.88
N ASP A 62 4.45 -8.54 2.20
CA ASP A 62 3.50 -9.28 3.04
C ASP A 62 3.04 -8.42 4.22
N ALA A 63 1.79 -7.97 4.17
CA ALA A 63 1.15 -7.23 5.26
C ALA A 63 0.31 -8.14 6.18
N TYR A 64 0.17 -9.43 5.86
CA TYR A 64 -0.81 -10.33 6.47
C TYR A 64 -0.20 -11.23 7.53
N THR A 65 1.03 -11.68 7.33
CA THR A 65 1.69 -12.61 8.25
C THR A 65 2.94 -11.99 8.84
N ALA A 66 3.37 -12.51 9.99
CA ALA A 66 4.67 -12.20 10.58
C ALA A 66 5.73 -13.27 10.25
N LYS A 67 5.51 -14.09 9.22
CA LYS A 67 6.31 -15.30 8.95
C LYS A 67 7.76 -14.98 8.56
N HIS A 68 7.98 -13.94 7.76
CA HIS A 68 9.28 -13.72 7.10
C HIS A 68 10.10 -12.59 7.70
N GLN A 69 9.43 -11.57 8.25
CA GLN A 69 10.03 -10.38 8.86
C GLN A 69 11.12 -10.71 9.89
N PRO A 70 10.99 -11.75 10.74
CA PRO A 70 12.06 -12.11 11.69
C PRO A 70 13.41 -12.43 11.03
N ALA A 71 13.44 -12.97 9.81
CA ALA A 71 14.69 -13.25 9.09
C ALA A 71 15.39 -11.95 8.66
N PHE A 72 14.62 -10.98 8.16
CA PHE A 72 15.15 -9.68 7.78
C PHE A 72 15.69 -8.91 9.00
N ILE A 73 14.93 -8.90 10.09
CA ILE A 73 15.30 -8.25 11.35
C ILE A 73 16.55 -8.89 11.95
N ARG A 74 16.69 -10.23 11.89
CA ARG A 74 17.91 -10.93 12.31
C ARG A 74 19.13 -10.47 11.52
N GLY A 75 19.03 -10.43 10.19
CA GLY A 75 20.13 -9.96 9.32
C GLY A 75 20.54 -8.53 9.63
N LEU A 76 19.57 -7.62 9.82
CA LEU A 76 19.83 -6.23 10.21
C LEU A 76 20.51 -6.15 11.58
N GLY A 77 20.10 -6.98 12.55
CA GLY A 77 20.72 -7.09 13.86
C GLY A 77 22.20 -7.48 13.80
N GLU A 78 22.55 -8.45 12.95
CA GLU A 78 23.94 -8.86 12.74
C GLU A 78 24.77 -7.76 12.05
N ILE A 79 24.21 -7.04 11.09
CA ILE A 79 24.86 -5.88 10.48
C ILE A 79 25.13 -4.77 11.49
N ARG A 80 24.16 -4.47 12.36
CA ARG A 80 24.35 -3.49 13.43
C ARG A 80 25.49 -3.90 14.37
N LYS A 81 25.55 -5.17 14.79
CA LYS A 81 26.65 -5.69 15.63
C LYS A 81 28.01 -5.62 14.93
N LYS A 82 28.08 -5.99 13.65
CA LYS A 82 29.32 -6.04 12.85
C LYS A 82 29.88 -4.65 12.55
N THR A 83 29.01 -3.69 12.27
CA THR A 83 29.41 -2.39 11.68
C THR A 83 29.21 -1.20 12.61
N GLY A 84 28.41 -1.34 13.67
CA GLY A 84 27.98 -0.23 14.53
C GLY A 84 27.02 0.76 13.86
N LYS A 85 26.66 0.56 12.58
CA LYS A 85 25.72 1.43 11.86
C LYS A 85 24.29 1.25 12.35
N ASP A 86 23.52 2.32 12.28
CA ASP A 86 22.07 2.26 12.44
C ASP A 86 21.43 1.45 11.30
N VAL A 87 20.39 0.71 11.67
CA VAL A 87 19.64 -0.16 10.77
C VAL A 87 18.15 0.10 10.90
N HIS A 88 17.43 0.01 9.77
CA HIS A 88 16.03 0.40 9.68
C HIS A 88 15.22 -0.67 8.94
N PHE A 89 14.09 -1.04 9.53
CA PHE A 89 13.11 -1.96 8.93
C PHE A 89 11.79 -1.22 8.75
N LEU A 90 11.47 -0.86 7.51
CA LEU A 90 10.23 -0.19 7.15
C LEU A 90 9.23 -1.22 6.66
N HIS A 91 8.20 -1.47 7.45
CA HIS A 91 7.15 -2.43 7.15
C HIS A 91 5.88 -1.72 6.72
N THR A 92 5.40 -2.03 5.52
CA THR A 92 4.14 -1.48 5.01
C THR A 92 2.99 -2.45 5.24
N THR A 93 1.93 -1.96 5.87
CA THR A 93 0.64 -2.64 5.91
C THR A 93 -0.34 -1.95 4.96
N MET A 94 -1.06 -2.73 4.15
CA MET A 94 -2.17 -2.25 3.33
C MET A 94 -3.07 -3.45 2.97
N TYR A 95 -4.38 -3.24 2.93
CA TYR A 95 -5.37 -4.24 2.54
C TYR A 95 -5.97 -3.87 1.19
N PHE A 96 -5.95 -4.79 0.22
CA PHE A 96 -6.71 -4.68 -1.02
C PHE A 96 -7.77 -5.78 -1.05
N PRO A 97 -9.06 -5.45 -0.97
CA PRO A 97 -10.11 -6.44 -1.11
C PRO A 97 -10.18 -6.97 -2.55
N ARG A 98 -10.58 -8.24 -2.68
CA ARG A 98 -10.89 -8.85 -3.98
C ARG A 98 -12.28 -8.41 -4.44
N THR A 99 -12.45 -8.26 -5.74
CA THR A 99 -13.74 -7.93 -6.35
C THR A 99 -14.57 -9.19 -6.59
N SER A 100 -15.87 -9.09 -6.37
CA SER A 100 -16.88 -10.08 -6.74
C SER A 100 -17.68 -9.62 -7.96
N ASN A 101 -18.17 -10.56 -8.78
CA ASN A 101 -19.00 -10.22 -9.94
C ASN A 101 -20.45 -10.01 -9.50
N HIS A 102 -20.94 -8.78 -9.64
CA HIS A 102 -22.31 -8.39 -9.31
C HIS A 102 -22.86 -7.47 -10.41
N SER A 103 -24.18 -7.46 -10.60
CA SER A 103 -24.83 -6.57 -11.56
C SER A 103 -24.95 -5.12 -11.07
N ASN A 104 -24.79 -4.89 -9.76
CA ASN A 104 -24.87 -3.57 -9.12
C ASN A 104 -23.69 -3.35 -8.17
N VAL A 105 -23.47 -2.08 -7.80
CA VAL A 105 -22.52 -1.71 -6.74
C VAL A 105 -23.23 -1.76 -5.39
N TYR A 106 -22.66 -2.50 -4.45
CA TYR A 106 -23.26 -2.73 -3.14
C TYR A 106 -22.44 -2.10 -2.00
N ASN A 107 -23.14 -1.53 -1.02
CA ASN A 107 -22.56 -1.12 0.25
C ASN A 107 -22.70 -2.26 1.27
N PRO A 108 -21.58 -2.82 1.80
CA PRO A 108 -21.63 -3.95 2.72
C PRO A 108 -22.11 -3.58 4.14
N THR A 109 -22.24 -2.30 4.49
CA THR A 109 -22.63 -1.90 5.85
C THR A 109 -23.59 -0.72 5.88
N VAL A 110 -24.47 -0.75 6.88
CA VAL A 110 -25.47 0.30 7.16
C VAL A 110 -24.88 1.56 7.81
N LYS A 111 -23.63 1.51 8.29
CA LYS A 111 -22.98 2.64 8.96
C LYS A 111 -22.12 3.45 7.99
N ILE A 112 -21.99 4.75 8.27
CA ILE A 112 -21.08 5.64 7.52
C ILE A 112 -19.64 5.16 7.71
N GLN A 113 -19.00 4.81 6.58
CA GLN A 113 -17.60 4.41 6.51
C GLN A 113 -16.75 5.61 6.17
N ILE A 114 -15.70 5.88 6.96
CA ILE A 114 -14.75 6.96 6.70
C ILE A 114 -13.35 6.39 6.84
N TRP A 115 -12.57 6.50 5.78
CA TRP A 115 -11.23 5.94 5.69
C TRP A 115 -10.21 6.97 5.24
N PRO A 116 -8.99 6.97 5.82
CA PRO A 116 -7.89 7.73 5.29
C PRO A 116 -7.55 7.24 3.88
N VAL A 117 -7.23 8.19 3.00
CA VAL A 117 -6.78 7.91 1.63
C VAL A 117 -5.47 8.63 1.35
N CYS A 118 -4.67 8.04 0.48
CA CYS A 118 -3.41 8.60 0.03
C CYS A 118 -3.16 8.18 -1.41
N HIS A 119 -2.77 9.13 -2.25
CA HIS A 119 -2.35 8.80 -3.60
C HIS A 119 -1.05 8.00 -3.56
N ILE A 120 -0.86 7.06 -4.50
CA ILE A 120 0.33 6.18 -4.48
C ILE A 120 1.63 6.98 -4.53
N SER A 121 1.62 8.09 -5.27
CA SER A 121 2.77 8.98 -5.36
C SER A 121 3.09 9.65 -4.04
N ASP A 122 2.08 10.06 -3.28
CA ASP A 122 2.27 10.69 -1.98
C ASP A 122 2.78 9.67 -0.94
N THR A 123 2.30 8.43 -1.00
CA THR A 123 2.81 7.32 -0.17
C THR A 123 4.28 7.02 -0.48
N ALA A 124 4.65 6.97 -1.76
CA ALA A 124 6.04 6.78 -2.17
C ALA A 124 6.92 7.98 -1.75
N GLU A 125 6.43 9.21 -1.86
CA GLU A 125 7.14 10.38 -1.34
C GLU A 125 7.30 10.34 0.17
N LEU A 126 6.32 9.86 0.94
CA LEU A 126 6.49 9.68 2.39
C LEU A 126 7.66 8.74 2.69
N TYR A 127 7.75 7.64 1.97
CA TYR A 127 8.85 6.68 2.12
C TYR A 127 10.21 7.28 1.76
N LEU A 128 10.26 8.13 0.73
CA LEU A 128 11.45 8.87 0.37
C LEU A 128 11.80 9.96 1.39
N HIS A 129 10.82 10.64 1.97
CA HIS A 129 11.06 11.59 3.06
C HIS A 129 11.64 10.89 4.28
N ILE A 130 11.07 9.75 4.69
CA ILE A 130 11.63 8.92 5.76
C ILE A 130 13.07 8.50 5.42
N LEU A 131 13.33 8.05 4.18
CA LEU A 131 14.68 7.70 3.74
C LEU A 131 15.64 8.88 3.88
N ARG A 132 15.25 10.06 3.39
CA ARG A 132 16.07 11.29 3.42
C ARG A 132 16.47 11.62 4.85
N LYS A 133 15.52 11.59 5.78
CA LYS A 133 15.79 11.84 7.20
C LYS A 133 16.76 10.81 7.79
N ILE A 134 16.56 9.52 7.51
CA ILE A 134 17.50 8.45 7.92
C ILE A 134 18.91 8.71 7.37
N LEU A 135 19.04 9.02 6.08
CA LEU A 135 20.35 9.24 5.44
C LEU A 135 21.08 10.48 5.97
N LEU A 136 20.33 11.50 6.39
CA LEU A 136 20.84 12.71 7.02
C LEU A 136 21.15 12.52 8.52
N GLY A 137 20.82 11.36 9.10
CA GLY A 137 20.97 11.11 10.54
C GLY A 137 19.98 11.90 11.40
N GLU A 138 18.86 12.33 10.83
CA GLU A 138 17.81 13.05 11.53
C GLU A 138 16.84 12.08 12.22
N GLU A 139 16.38 12.45 13.41
CA GLU A 139 15.41 11.67 14.18
C GLU A 139 14.03 11.72 13.53
N ILE A 140 13.46 10.54 13.27
CA ILE A 140 12.09 10.37 12.73
C ILE A 140 11.14 9.70 13.74
N GLY A 141 11.66 9.31 14.91
CA GLY A 141 10.98 8.48 15.89
C GLY A 141 11.13 6.98 15.63
N ASP A 142 11.14 6.21 16.72
CA ASP A 142 11.18 4.74 16.71
C ASP A 142 10.17 4.15 17.72
N GLY A 143 10.05 2.82 17.74
CA GLY A 143 9.12 2.13 18.63
C GLY A 143 7.67 2.63 18.47
N LYS A 144 7.08 3.17 19.55
CA LYS A 144 5.72 3.73 19.52
C LYS A 144 5.60 5.02 18.69
N HIS A 145 6.71 5.69 18.40
CA HIS A 145 6.75 6.89 17.56
C HIS A 145 7.12 6.60 16.10
N GLY A 146 7.50 5.35 15.78
CA GLY A 146 7.88 4.93 14.44
C GLY A 146 6.71 4.55 13.51
N PHE A 147 5.47 4.81 13.89
CA PHE A 147 4.29 4.51 13.08
C PHE A 147 3.91 5.70 12.21
N PHE A 148 3.85 5.51 10.90
CA PHE A 148 3.48 6.54 9.93
C PHE A 148 2.21 6.14 9.19
N LEU A 149 1.19 6.98 9.23
CA LEU A 149 0.00 6.85 8.40
C LEU A 149 0.16 7.74 7.16
N ALA A 150 0.31 7.12 5.98
CA ALA A 150 0.24 7.84 4.72
C ALA A 150 -1.23 8.21 4.46
N ALA A 151 -1.59 9.47 4.67
CA ALA A 151 -2.92 9.97 4.34
C ALA A 151 -2.90 11.47 4.05
N SER A 152 -3.58 11.88 2.97
CA SER A 152 -3.83 13.30 2.69
C SER A 152 -5.09 13.81 3.38
N GLY A 153 -5.99 12.90 3.74
CA GLY A 153 -7.18 13.13 4.53
C GLY A 153 -8.05 11.88 4.53
N SER A 154 -9.32 12.04 4.84
CA SER A 154 -10.28 10.93 4.84
C SER A 154 -11.46 11.22 3.94
N VAL A 155 -12.03 10.17 3.34
CA VAL A 155 -13.24 10.26 2.52
C VAL A 155 -14.34 9.36 3.07
N PRO A 156 -15.62 9.77 2.96
CA PRO A 156 -16.74 8.86 3.14
C PRO A 156 -16.72 7.80 2.03
N TRP A 157 -16.64 6.53 2.39
CA TRP A 157 -16.45 5.45 1.42
C TRP A 157 -17.65 5.26 0.49
N ASN A 158 -18.85 5.65 0.95
CA ASN A 158 -20.04 5.67 0.09
C ASN A 158 -19.88 6.63 -1.10
N LYS A 159 -19.10 7.71 -0.98
CA LYS A 159 -18.79 8.59 -2.12
C LYS A 159 -17.95 7.88 -3.16
N VAL A 160 -17.02 7.03 -2.73
CA VAL A 160 -16.21 6.19 -3.62
C VAL A 160 -17.10 5.18 -4.34
N TYR A 161 -17.98 4.48 -3.61
CA TYR A 161 -18.95 3.57 -4.23
C TYR A 161 -19.83 4.26 -5.28
N CYS A 162 -20.38 5.45 -4.97
CA CYS A 162 -21.18 6.21 -5.94
C CYS A 162 -20.37 6.64 -7.17
N ALA A 163 -19.11 7.06 -6.99
CA ALA A 163 -18.25 7.44 -8.12
C ALA A 163 -17.95 6.25 -9.03
N MET A 164 -17.70 5.07 -8.45
CA MET A 164 -17.49 3.82 -9.19
C MET A 164 -18.78 3.36 -9.89
N ALA A 165 -19.94 3.41 -9.21
CA ALA A 165 -21.23 3.04 -9.79
C ALA A 165 -21.54 3.90 -11.03
N LYS A 166 -21.36 5.22 -10.94
CA LYS A 166 -21.52 6.14 -12.08
C LYS A 166 -20.58 5.80 -13.24
N ALA A 167 -19.32 5.52 -12.95
CA ALA A 167 -18.34 5.17 -13.98
C ALA A 167 -18.68 3.83 -14.66
N LEU A 168 -19.13 2.83 -13.90
CA LEU A 168 -19.52 1.52 -14.42
C LEU A 168 -20.84 1.61 -15.24
N ALA A 169 -21.84 2.33 -14.73
CA ALA A 169 -23.13 2.53 -15.39
C ALA A 169 -22.99 3.28 -16.72
N LYS A 170 -22.13 4.32 -16.76
CA LYS A 170 -21.75 5.03 -18.00
C LYS A 170 -21.22 4.09 -19.09
N ARG A 171 -20.70 2.91 -18.72
CA ARG A 171 -20.15 1.90 -19.63
C ARG A 171 -21.07 0.69 -19.81
N GLY A 172 -22.27 0.68 -19.22
CA GLY A 172 -23.22 -0.44 -19.28
C GLY A 172 -22.72 -1.71 -18.59
N LEU A 173 -21.84 -1.57 -17.58
CA LEU A 173 -21.28 -2.70 -16.83
C LEU A 173 -22.10 -3.07 -15.59
N VAL A 174 -23.02 -2.19 -15.19
CA VAL A 174 -23.98 -2.38 -14.11
C VAL A 174 -25.35 -1.86 -14.56
N ASP A 175 -26.42 -2.29 -13.89
CA ASP A 175 -27.79 -1.98 -14.29
C ASP A 175 -28.10 -0.47 -14.16
N ASP A 176 -27.63 0.17 -13.09
CA ASP A 176 -27.81 1.61 -12.83
C ASP A 176 -26.63 2.22 -12.02
N GLU A 177 -26.72 3.53 -11.73
CA GLU A 177 -25.71 4.27 -10.97
C GLU A 177 -25.92 4.27 -9.44
N ASP A 178 -26.94 3.56 -8.96
CA ASP A 178 -27.29 3.54 -7.54
C ASP A 178 -26.40 2.57 -6.76
N VAL A 179 -26.14 2.93 -5.50
CA VAL A 179 -25.43 2.07 -4.56
C VAL A 179 -26.46 1.41 -3.66
N VAL A 180 -26.60 0.09 -3.78
CA VAL A 180 -27.61 -0.69 -3.06
C VAL A 180 -27.03 -1.21 -1.75
N GLN A 181 -27.84 -1.27 -0.68
CA GLN A 181 -27.41 -1.93 0.55
C GLN A 181 -27.31 -3.44 0.32
N ALA A 182 -26.19 -4.06 0.68
CA ALA A 182 -26.06 -5.51 0.62
C ALA A 182 -27.03 -6.19 1.59
N ASP A 183 -27.81 -7.13 1.07
CA ASP A 183 -28.60 -8.08 1.86
C ASP A 183 -27.79 -9.35 2.17
N ASP A 184 -28.39 -10.31 2.87
CA ASP A 184 -27.70 -11.53 3.29
C ASP A 184 -27.18 -12.36 2.10
N GLN A 185 -27.92 -12.41 0.99
CA GLN A 185 -27.49 -13.15 -0.21
C GLN A 185 -26.30 -12.48 -0.90
N VAL A 186 -26.29 -11.15 -0.93
CA VAL A 186 -25.16 -10.39 -1.46
C VAL A 186 -23.93 -10.52 -0.55
N LEU A 187 -24.13 -10.48 0.78
CA LEU A 187 -23.04 -10.68 1.74
C LEU A 187 -22.43 -12.09 1.63
N GLU A 188 -23.24 -13.13 1.37
CA GLU A 188 -22.73 -14.47 1.08
C GLU A 188 -21.80 -14.48 -0.14
N LYS A 189 -22.23 -13.90 -1.27
CA LYS A 189 -21.40 -13.80 -2.48
C LYS A 189 -20.14 -12.96 -2.28
N MET A 190 -20.23 -11.88 -1.50
CA MET A 190 -19.06 -11.08 -1.11
C MET A 190 -18.09 -11.91 -0.27
N GLY A 191 -18.59 -12.65 0.72
CA GLY A 191 -17.81 -13.56 1.56
C GLY A 191 -17.07 -14.59 0.73
N GLU A 192 -17.76 -15.26 -0.19
CA GLU A 192 -17.15 -16.22 -1.13
C GLU A 192 -16.00 -15.61 -1.94
N ALA A 193 -16.19 -14.41 -2.50
CA ALA A 193 -15.16 -13.75 -3.30
C ALA A 193 -13.96 -13.28 -2.48
N LEU A 194 -14.21 -12.87 -1.24
CA LEU A 194 -13.18 -12.47 -0.28
C LEU A 194 -12.50 -13.68 0.40
N GLY A 195 -13.11 -14.86 0.32
CA GLY A 195 -12.64 -16.09 0.98
C GLY A 195 -12.87 -16.08 2.49
N VAL A 196 -13.95 -15.44 2.96
CA VAL A 196 -14.29 -15.27 4.38
C VAL A 196 -15.77 -15.56 4.62
N ALA A 197 -16.16 -15.71 5.88
CA ALA A 197 -17.57 -15.88 6.22
C ALA A 197 -18.38 -14.59 5.94
N PRO A 198 -19.69 -14.68 5.65
CA PRO A 198 -20.50 -13.51 5.28
C PRO A 198 -20.51 -12.39 6.34
N ASP A 199 -20.46 -12.77 7.62
CA ASP A 199 -20.40 -11.83 8.76
C ASP A 199 -19.03 -11.13 8.89
N GLU A 200 -17.96 -11.72 8.35
CA GLU A 200 -16.63 -11.12 8.30
C GLU A 200 -16.48 -10.05 7.20
N VAL A 201 -17.38 -10.02 6.20
CA VAL A 201 -17.36 -9.02 5.10
C VAL A 201 -17.40 -7.60 5.65
N GLN A 202 -18.23 -7.35 6.66
CA GLN A 202 -18.34 -6.04 7.29
C GLN A 202 -17.08 -5.65 8.08
N VAL A 203 -16.35 -6.63 8.61
CA VAL A 203 -15.10 -6.38 9.34
C VAL A 203 -13.99 -5.96 8.38
N LEU A 204 -13.97 -6.50 7.16
CA LEU A 204 -12.94 -6.20 6.15
C LEU A 204 -13.21 -4.92 5.36
N LEU A 205 -14.48 -4.62 5.08
CA LEU A 205 -14.86 -3.52 4.19
C LEU A 205 -15.51 -2.34 4.93
N GLY A 206 -16.13 -2.60 6.08
CA GLY A 206 -16.80 -1.59 6.89
C GLY A 206 -15.89 -0.96 7.93
N GLY A 207 -16.33 0.13 8.55
CA GLY A 207 -15.66 0.75 9.69
C GLY A 207 -15.38 2.24 9.51
N ARG A 208 -14.93 2.86 10.61
CA ARG A 208 -14.53 4.26 10.67
C ARG A 208 -13.14 4.33 11.28
N CYS A 209 -12.16 4.72 10.48
CA CYS A 209 -10.82 4.96 10.97
C CYS A 209 -10.75 6.34 11.64
N MET A 210 -10.22 6.37 12.87
CA MET A 210 -10.07 7.59 13.67
C MET A 210 -8.59 7.99 13.85
N PHE A 211 -7.67 7.38 13.09
CA PHE A 211 -6.26 7.74 13.14
C PHE A 211 -6.00 9.07 12.44
N THR A 212 -5.00 9.80 12.95
CA THR A 212 -4.55 11.09 12.40
C THR A 212 -3.15 10.94 11.84
N ALA A 213 -2.95 11.35 10.58
CA ALA A 213 -1.67 11.29 9.88
C ALA A 213 -0.74 12.46 10.27
N GLU A 214 -0.21 12.43 11.49
CA GLU A 214 0.65 13.52 12.00
C GLU A 214 2.15 13.31 11.72
N HIS A 215 2.66 12.08 11.89
CA HIS A 215 4.11 11.85 11.90
C HIS A 215 4.79 12.20 10.57
N GLY A 216 4.13 11.95 9.43
CA GLY A 216 4.64 12.40 8.12
C GLY A 216 4.82 13.91 8.06
N ARG A 217 3.80 14.69 8.47
CA ARG A 217 3.87 16.15 8.49
C ARG A 217 4.95 16.68 9.43
N ARG A 218 5.15 16.03 10.58
CA ARG A 218 6.21 16.42 11.55
C ARG A 218 7.62 16.30 10.96
N ILE A 219 7.84 15.40 10.00
CA ILE A 219 9.14 15.27 9.30
C ILE A 219 9.18 16.08 7.99
N GLY A 220 8.20 16.96 7.75
CA GLY A 220 8.12 17.83 6.57
C GLY A 220 7.59 17.15 5.31
N TRP A 221 6.91 16.00 5.42
CA TRP A 221 6.18 15.43 4.29
C TRP A 221 4.81 16.09 4.15
N GLU A 222 4.50 16.54 2.93
CA GLU A 222 3.20 17.07 2.55
C GLU A 222 2.67 16.33 1.32
N PRO A 223 1.43 15.83 1.36
CA PRO A 223 0.82 15.15 0.21
C PRO A 223 0.45 16.16 -0.87
N MET A 224 0.72 15.82 -2.12
CA MET A 224 0.39 16.64 -3.28
C MET A 224 -1.10 16.55 -3.65
N TYR A 225 -1.72 15.40 -3.44
CA TYR A 225 -3.09 15.14 -3.87
C TYR A 225 -4.07 15.27 -2.70
N PRO A 226 -5.14 16.08 -2.82
CA PRO A 226 -6.17 16.15 -1.79
C PRO A 226 -6.93 14.82 -1.68
N PRO A 227 -7.58 14.52 -0.54
CA PRO A 227 -8.33 13.27 -0.37
C PRO A 227 -9.46 13.11 -1.39
N GLN A 228 -10.00 14.21 -1.90
CA GLN A 228 -11.06 14.23 -2.92
C GLN A 228 -10.59 13.69 -4.28
N HIS A 229 -9.28 13.70 -4.57
CA HIS A 229 -8.73 13.29 -5.85
C HIS A 229 -9.17 11.87 -6.27
N ILE A 230 -9.30 10.94 -5.32
CA ILE A 230 -9.77 9.56 -5.59
C ILE A 230 -11.16 9.53 -6.24
N LEU A 231 -12.00 10.52 -5.95
CA LEU A 231 -13.35 10.63 -6.52
C LEU A 231 -13.29 11.29 -7.90
N ASP A 232 -12.42 12.29 -8.06
CA ASP A 232 -12.28 13.06 -9.29
C ASP A 232 -11.74 12.19 -10.44
N VAL A 233 -10.87 11.24 -10.14
CA VAL A 233 -10.26 10.33 -11.14
C VAL A 233 -10.99 8.98 -11.29
N ALA A 234 -12.08 8.74 -10.55
CA ALA A 234 -12.74 7.44 -10.54
C ALA A 234 -13.19 6.97 -11.94
N ASP A 235 -13.68 7.88 -12.79
CA ASP A 235 -14.08 7.56 -14.17
C ASP A 235 -12.89 7.18 -15.05
N ASP A 236 -11.77 7.89 -14.90
CA ASP A 236 -10.53 7.64 -15.64
C ASP A 236 -9.90 6.31 -15.21
N GLU A 237 -9.91 6.00 -13.91
CA GLU A 237 -9.41 4.73 -13.36
C GLU A 237 -10.21 3.54 -13.90
N VAL A 238 -11.54 3.63 -13.92
CA VAL A 238 -12.38 2.58 -14.52
C VAL A 238 -12.08 2.43 -16.02
N ALA A 239 -11.87 3.54 -16.74
CA ALA A 239 -11.47 3.51 -18.15
C ALA A 239 -10.13 2.77 -18.33
N LEU A 240 -9.15 3.06 -17.48
CA LEU A 240 -7.82 2.47 -17.52
C LEU A 240 -7.84 0.97 -17.23
N ILE A 241 -8.57 0.56 -16.18
CA ILE A 241 -8.77 -0.85 -15.81
C ILE A 241 -9.37 -1.61 -17.00
N MET A 242 -10.44 -1.09 -17.60
CA MET A 242 -11.11 -1.73 -18.75
C MET A 242 -10.17 -1.91 -19.94
N LYS A 243 -9.43 -0.86 -20.30
CA LYS A 243 -8.42 -0.93 -21.36
C LYS A 243 -7.33 -1.97 -21.08
N GLY A 244 -6.97 -2.16 -19.81
CA GLY A 244 -6.06 -3.23 -19.38
C GLY A 244 -6.64 -4.63 -19.61
N LEU A 245 -7.91 -4.83 -19.23
CA LEU A 245 -8.61 -6.11 -19.38
C LEU A 245 -8.78 -6.51 -20.87
N GLU A 246 -9.10 -5.56 -21.75
CA GLU A 246 -9.22 -5.80 -23.21
C GLU A 246 -7.91 -6.30 -23.84
N ARG A 247 -6.77 -5.91 -23.28
CA ARG A 247 -5.43 -6.30 -23.79
C ARG A 247 -4.97 -7.67 -23.30
N GLY A 248 -5.84 -8.43 -22.63
CA GLY A 248 -5.51 -9.75 -22.08
C GLY A 248 -4.64 -9.69 -20.82
N ASN A 249 -4.44 -8.49 -20.24
CA ASN A 249 -3.80 -8.39 -18.94
C ASN A 249 -4.80 -8.87 -17.89
N LYS A 250 -4.52 -10.01 -17.25
CA LYS A 250 -5.31 -10.51 -16.11
C LYS A 250 -5.21 -9.62 -14.85
N ARG A 251 -4.52 -8.48 -14.94
CA ARG A 251 -4.36 -7.48 -13.89
C ARG A 251 -4.42 -6.09 -14.54
N PRO A 252 -5.16 -5.12 -13.97
CA PRO A 252 -5.20 -3.76 -14.50
C PRO A 252 -3.80 -3.13 -14.53
N ASP A 253 -3.52 -2.36 -15.58
CA ASP A 253 -2.30 -1.56 -15.73
C ASP A 253 -2.48 -0.28 -14.90
N ILE A 254 -2.26 -0.37 -13.57
CA ILE A 254 -2.36 0.76 -12.65
C ILE A 254 -1.03 1.52 -12.75
N ARG A 255 -1.04 2.67 -13.45
CA ARG A 255 0.15 3.51 -13.67
C ARG A 255 0.35 4.53 -12.55
#